data_AF-A0A2H6JMP4-F1
#
_entry.id   AF-A0A2H6JMP4-F1
#
_cell.length_a   1.000
_cell.length_b   1.000
_cell.length_c   1.000
_cell.angle_alpha   90.00
_cell.angle_beta   90.00
_cell.angle_gamma   90.00
#
_symmetry.space_group_name_H-M   'P 1'
#
loop_
_entity.id
_entity.type
_entity.pdbx_description
1 polymer ?
#
loop_
_entity_poly.entity_id
_entity_poly.type
_entity_poly.pdbx_seq_one_letter_code
_entity_poly.pdbx_strand_id
1 'polypeptide(L)'
;MGMKALVRKVLREIGIREERLNLQWASAAEAPLFVRQITDFTRQMKELGPLGEAEGLSPEELQERLAKGLAVVSDRNVRVSYGNAAKAVRKDGIWTSEHIDEIIINKTAKSLDKALAA
;
A
#
# COMPACT_ATOMS: atom_id res chain seq x y z
N MET A 1 -1.50 -6.27 -7.18
CA MET A 1 -0.72 -7.04 -6.19
C MET A 1 0.49 -6.23 -5.75
N GLY A 2 1.57 -6.14 -6.54
CA GLY A 2 2.81 -5.49 -6.09
C GLY A 2 2.73 -4.07 -5.52
N MET A 3 1.97 -3.16 -6.13
CA MET A 3 1.81 -1.80 -5.57
C MET A 3 1.12 -1.82 -4.20
N LYS A 4 0.10 -2.66 -4.03
CA LYS A 4 -0.65 -2.82 -2.77
C LYS A 4 0.30 -3.26 -1.65
N ALA A 5 1.20 -4.20 -1.91
CA ALA A 5 2.19 -4.64 -0.92
C ALA A 5 3.12 -3.50 -0.47
N LEU A 6 3.66 -2.74 -1.42
CA LEU A 6 4.53 -1.59 -1.11
C LEU A 6 3.78 -0.53 -0.30
N VAL A 7 2.60 -0.10 -0.74
CA VAL A 7 1.86 0.96 -0.06
C VAL A 7 1.37 0.50 1.31
N ARG A 8 0.91 -0.75 1.47
CA ARG A 8 0.57 -1.29 2.79
C ARG A 8 1.76 -1.30 3.73
N LYS A 9 2.94 -1.71 3.26
CA LYS A 9 4.16 -1.61 4.06
C LYS A 9 4.40 -0.15 4.48
N VAL A 10 4.39 0.80 3.54
CA VAL A 10 4.58 2.23 3.86
C VAL A 10 3.58 2.72 4.89
N LEU A 11 2.28 2.42 4.74
CA LEU A 11 1.24 2.82 5.69
C LEU A 11 1.56 2.31 7.10
N ARG A 12 1.92 1.03 7.25
CA ARG A 12 2.34 0.47 8.55
C ARG A 12 3.55 1.20 9.14
N GLU A 13 4.57 1.48 8.32
CA GLU A 13 5.80 2.15 8.78
C GLU A 13 5.54 3.60 9.23
N ILE A 14 4.57 4.29 8.62
CA ILE A 14 4.15 5.64 9.06
C ILE A 14 3.05 5.61 10.14
N GLY A 15 2.69 4.42 10.64
CA GLY A 15 1.70 4.25 11.71
C GLY A 15 0.26 4.54 11.29
N ILE A 16 -0.08 4.33 10.02
CA ILE A 16 -1.45 4.35 9.50
C ILE A 16 -1.92 2.92 9.26
N ARG A 17 -3.15 2.60 9.66
CA ARG A 17 -3.71 1.24 9.47
C ARG A 17 -3.79 0.88 8.00
N GLU A 18 -3.18 -0.24 7.64
CA GLU A 18 -3.02 -0.67 6.24
C GLU A 18 -4.33 -1.12 5.58
N GLU A 19 -5.31 -1.45 6.40
CA GLU A 19 -6.69 -1.77 6.02
C GLU A 19 -7.38 -0.60 5.30
N ARG A 20 -6.88 0.63 5.51
CA ARG A 20 -7.34 1.81 4.79
C ARG A 20 -6.98 1.79 3.29
N LEU A 21 -6.13 0.86 2.85
CA LEU A 21 -5.94 0.53 1.45
C LEU A 21 -6.57 -0.83 1.10
N ASN A 22 -7.58 -0.77 0.23
CA ASN A 22 -8.15 -1.93 -0.43
C ASN A 22 -7.98 -1.83 -1.95
N LEU A 23 -7.45 -2.90 -2.55
CA LEU A 23 -7.34 -3.04 -4.00
C LEU A 23 -7.88 -4.42 -4.36
N GLN A 24 -9.00 -4.42 -5.06
CA GLN A 24 -9.72 -5.60 -5.53
C GLN A 24 -10.00 -5.45 -7.03
N TRP A 25 -10.28 -6.58 -7.68
CA TRP A 25 -10.65 -6.63 -9.08
C TRP A 25 -12.11 -7.05 -9.19
N ALA A 26 -12.83 -6.38 -10.09
CA ALA A 26 -14.15 -6.76 -10.55
C ALA A 26 -14.26 -6.33 -12.01
N SER A 27 -14.70 -7.22 -12.88
CA SER A 27 -15.00 -6.90 -14.27
C SER A 27 -16.35 -6.19 -14.40
N ALA A 28 -16.61 -5.60 -15.57
CA ALA A 28 -17.89 -4.94 -15.86
C ALA A 28 -19.10 -5.89 -15.79
N ALA A 29 -18.89 -7.20 -15.93
CA ALA A 29 -19.95 -8.22 -15.83
C ALA A 29 -20.24 -8.65 -14.38
N GLU A 30 -19.41 -8.23 -13.42
CA GLU A 30 -19.48 -8.68 -12.02
C GLU A 30 -20.08 -7.62 -11.10
N ALA A 31 -21.19 -6.99 -11.51
CA ALA A 31 -21.85 -5.96 -10.73
C ALA A 31 -22.17 -6.37 -9.27
N PRO A 32 -22.67 -7.60 -8.99
CA PRO A 32 -22.90 -8.02 -7.60
C PRO A 32 -21.62 -8.09 -6.76
N LEU A 33 -20.49 -8.50 -7.36
CA LEU A 33 -19.19 -8.55 -6.68
C LEU A 33 -18.70 -7.13 -6.35
N PHE A 34 -18.81 -6.20 -7.30
CA PHE A 34 -18.45 -4.80 -7.09
C PHE A 34 -19.25 -4.18 -5.94
N VAL A 35 -20.58 -4.33 -5.95
CA VAL A 35 -21.45 -3.81 -4.88
C VAL A 35 -21.04 -4.38 -3.52
N ARG A 36 -20.75 -5.69 -3.44
CA ARG A 36 -20.28 -6.32 -2.22
C ARG A 36 -18.94 -5.76 -1.76
N GLN A 37 -17.95 -5.67 -2.64
CA GLN A 37 -16.61 -5.16 -2.31
C GLN A 37 -16.66 -3.71 -1.76
N ILE A 38 -17.45 -2.83 -2.39
CA ILE A 38 -17.63 -1.45 -1.94
C ILE A 38 -18.38 -1.39 -0.60
N THR A 39 -19.42 -2.21 -0.44
CA THR A 39 -20.20 -2.27 0.81
C THR A 39 -19.33 -2.74 1.97
N ASP A 40 -18.58 -3.82 1.78
CA ASP A 40 -17.69 -4.39 2.80
C ASP A 40 -16.57 -3.41 3.17
N PHE A 41 -15.95 -2.74 2.19
CA PHE A 41 -14.94 -1.72 2.46
C PHE A 41 -15.52 -0.49 3.19
N THR A 42 -16.72 -0.04 2.81
CA THR A 42 -17.40 1.08 3.47
C THR A 42 -17.74 0.75 4.92
N ARG A 43 -18.22 -0.48 5.18
CA ARG A 43 -18.46 -0.96 6.55
C ARG A 43 -17.17 -0.95 7.36
N GLN A 44 -16.09 -1.51 6.80
CA GLN A 44 -14.78 -1.51 7.45
C GLN A 44 -14.30 -0.08 7.77
N MET A 45 -14.43 0.87 6.84
CA MET A 45 -14.02 2.27 7.11
C MET A 45 -14.85 2.92 8.22
N LYS A 46 -16.14 2.59 8.34
CA LYS A 46 -16.99 3.07 9.44
C LYS A 46 -16.58 2.48 10.79
N GLU A 47 -16.27 1.19 10.83
CA GLU A 47 -15.77 0.51 12.05
C GLU A 47 -14.40 1.04 12.47
N LEU A 48 -13.53 1.29 11.48
CA LEU A 48 -12.24 1.92 11.70
C LEU A 48 -12.38 3.36 12.20
N GLY A 49 -13.37 4.11 11.72
CA GLY A 49 -13.53 5.53 12.01
C GLY A 49 -12.64 6.44 11.14
N PRO A 50 -12.74 7.76 11.33
CA PRO A 50 -11.97 8.76 10.59
C PRO A 50 -10.46 8.47 10.58
N LEU A 51 -9.79 8.91 9.51
CA LEU A 51 -8.34 8.80 9.39
C LEU A 51 -7.68 9.69 10.45
N GLY A 52 -6.72 9.14 11.20
CA GLY A 52 -6.07 9.83 12.32
C GLY A 52 -6.68 9.47 13.67
N GLU A 53 -8.01 9.53 13.81
CA GLU A 53 -8.68 9.24 15.10
C GLU A 53 -8.35 7.86 15.62
N ALA A 54 -8.42 6.87 14.76
CA ALA A 54 -8.25 5.49 15.16
C ALA A 54 -6.79 5.04 15.21
N GLU A 55 -5.90 5.89 14.72
CA GLU A 55 -4.47 5.83 14.94
C GLU A 55 -4.06 6.64 16.19
N GLY A 56 -5.00 7.37 16.82
CA GLY A 56 -4.77 8.21 17.99
C GLY A 56 -3.98 9.49 17.71
N LEU A 57 -4.10 10.05 16.49
CA LEU A 57 -3.26 11.13 15.99
C LEU A 57 -3.99 12.47 15.97
N SER A 58 -3.26 13.55 16.26
CA SER A 58 -3.72 14.90 15.95
C SER A 58 -3.78 15.13 14.43
N PRO A 59 -4.56 16.12 13.95
CA PRO A 59 -4.56 16.50 12.54
C PRO A 59 -3.17 16.84 12.00
N GLU A 60 -2.33 17.51 12.80
CA GLU A 60 -0.98 17.91 12.44
C GLU A 60 -0.05 16.70 12.33
N GLU A 61 -0.08 15.78 13.31
CA GLU A 61 0.70 14.53 13.28
C GLU A 61 0.29 13.64 12.10
N LEU A 62 -1.02 13.58 11.81
CA LEU A 62 -1.54 12.85 10.65
C LEU A 62 -0.97 13.44 9.35
N GLN A 63 -1.04 14.77 9.20
CA GLN A 63 -0.53 15.45 8.01
C GLN A 63 0.97 15.21 7.84
N GLU A 64 1.75 15.29 8.91
CA GLU A 64 3.18 15.02 8.91
C GLU A 64 3.48 13.57 8.46
N ARG A 65 2.79 12.58 9.03
CA ARG A 65 2.98 11.15 8.68
C ARG A 65 2.61 10.87 7.23
N LEU A 66 1.50 11.43 6.74
CA LEU A 66 1.10 11.29 5.34
C LEU A 66 2.10 11.96 4.40
N ALA A 67 2.60 13.15 4.76
CA ALA A 67 3.63 13.84 3.99
C ALA A 67 4.93 13.03 3.95
N LYS A 68 5.34 12.43 5.07
CA LYS A 68 6.48 11.50 5.11
C LYS A 68 6.25 10.30 4.21
N GLY A 69 5.08 9.66 4.29
CA GLY A 69 4.72 8.54 3.42
C GLY A 69 4.79 8.90 1.93
N LEU A 70 4.27 10.08 1.57
CA LEU A 70 4.34 10.62 0.21
C LEU A 70 5.79 10.87 -0.24
N ALA A 71 6.62 11.46 0.61
CA ALA A 71 8.03 11.71 0.32
C ALA A 71 8.78 10.39 0.07
N VAL A 72 8.55 9.38 0.91
CA VAL A 72 9.15 8.05 0.81
C VAL A 72 8.81 7.37 -0.52
N VAL A 73 7.54 7.32 -0.91
CA VAL A 73 7.16 6.70 -2.19
C VAL A 73 7.56 7.53 -3.41
N SER A 74 7.78 8.83 -3.22
CA SER A 74 8.26 9.74 -4.26
C SER A 74 9.79 9.72 -4.43
N ASP A 75 10.52 9.15 -3.46
CA ASP A 75 11.97 9.02 -3.54
C ASP A 75 12.39 8.31 -4.83
N ARG A 76 13.43 8.84 -5.47
CA ARG A 76 13.92 8.31 -6.75
C ARG A 76 14.39 6.86 -6.60
N ASN A 77 15.10 6.52 -5.53
CA ASN A 77 15.65 5.18 -5.36
C ASN A 77 14.54 4.17 -5.07
N VAL A 78 13.53 4.56 -4.28
CA VAL A 78 12.33 3.73 -4.06
C VAL A 78 11.63 3.44 -5.40
N ARG A 79 11.32 4.47 -6.20
CA ARG A 79 10.66 4.28 -7.51
C ARG A 79 11.47 3.42 -8.48
N VAL A 80 12.80 3.64 -8.55
CA VAL A 80 13.69 2.83 -9.40
C VAL A 80 13.72 1.38 -8.93
N SER A 81 13.85 1.14 -7.62
CA SER A 81 13.86 -0.21 -7.05
C SER A 81 12.56 -0.97 -7.30
N TYR A 82 11.40 -0.29 -7.20
CA TYR A 82 10.10 -0.86 -7.54
C TYR A 82 10.01 -1.23 -9.02
N GLY A 83 10.51 -0.37 -9.92
CA GLY A 83 10.60 -0.67 -11.34
C GLY A 83 11.45 -1.91 -11.64
N ASN A 84 12.57 -2.07 -10.94
CA ASN A 84 13.42 -3.26 -11.04
C ASN A 84 12.75 -4.52 -10.48
N ALA A 85 12.00 -4.38 -9.39
CA ALA A 85 11.21 -5.48 -8.83
C ALA A 85 10.12 -5.94 -9.80
N ALA A 86 9.42 -5.00 -10.44
CA ALA A 86 8.43 -5.31 -11.48
C ALA A 86 9.05 -5.97 -12.73
N LYS A 87 10.33 -5.70 -13.06
CA LYS A 87 11.06 -6.42 -14.11
C LYS A 87 11.37 -7.86 -13.68
N ALA A 88 11.73 -8.07 -12.42
CA ALA A 88 12.00 -9.40 -11.88
C ALA A 88 10.75 -10.28 -11.90
N VAL A 89 9.60 -9.78 -11.41
CA VAL A 89 8.32 -10.49 -11.49
C VAL A 89 8.01 -10.96 -12.92
N ARG A 90 8.20 -10.08 -13.92
CA ARG A 90 7.99 -10.43 -15.33
C ARG A 90 8.95 -11.51 -15.83
N LYS A 91 10.20 -11.48 -15.38
CA LYS A 91 11.21 -12.49 -15.74
C LYS A 91 10.88 -13.84 -15.12
N ASP A 92 10.38 -13.86 -13.89
CA ASP A 92 10.03 -15.09 -13.18
C ASP A 92 8.78 -15.76 -13.79
N GLY A 93 7.85 -14.96 -14.33
CA GLY A 93 6.64 -15.47 -14.99
C GLY A 93 5.60 -16.07 -14.04
N ILE A 94 5.76 -15.86 -12.72
CA ILE A 94 4.87 -16.34 -11.67
C ILE A 94 3.95 -15.19 -11.25
N TRP A 95 2.63 -15.35 -11.44
CA TRP A 95 1.63 -14.29 -11.30
C TRP A 95 0.76 -14.39 -10.04
N THR A 96 1.16 -15.20 -9.05
CA THR A 96 0.45 -15.29 -7.77
C THR A 96 0.66 -14.03 -6.93
N SER A 97 -0.31 -13.68 -6.09
CA SER A 97 -0.20 -12.52 -5.20
C SER A 97 1.01 -12.61 -4.29
N GLU A 98 1.25 -13.80 -3.74
CA GLU A 98 2.26 -14.07 -2.73
C GLU A 98 3.65 -13.85 -3.31
N HIS A 99 3.92 -14.40 -4.50
CA HIS A 99 5.20 -14.23 -5.20
C HIS A 99 5.45 -12.77 -5.59
N ILE A 100 4.44 -12.10 -6.15
CA ILE A 100 4.57 -10.70 -6.56
C ILE A 100 4.88 -9.83 -5.34
N ASP A 101 4.14 -10.03 -4.25
CA ASP A 101 4.27 -9.22 -3.04
C ASP A 101 5.64 -9.46 -2.38
N GLU A 102 6.10 -10.72 -2.31
CA GLU A 102 7.44 -11.07 -1.83
C GLU A 102 8.54 -10.37 -2.63
N ILE A 103 8.51 -10.45 -3.97
CA ILE A 103 9.53 -9.85 -4.83
C ILE A 103 9.54 -8.33 -4.68
N ILE A 104 8.37 -7.69 -4.61
CA ILE A 104 8.29 -6.24 -4.39
C ILE A 104 8.89 -5.88 -3.04
N ILE A 105 8.47 -6.52 -1.95
CA ILE A 105 8.94 -6.20 -0.59
C ILE A 105 10.45 -6.38 -0.50
N ASN A 106 10.97 -7.53 -0.93
CA ASN A 106 12.39 -7.85 -0.80
C ASN A 106 13.29 -6.90 -1.61
N LYS A 107 12.90 -6.56 -2.85
CA LYS A 107 13.73 -5.70 -3.71
C LYS A 107 13.62 -4.22 -3.39
N THR A 108 12.54 -3.78 -2.74
CA THR A 108 12.36 -2.39 -2.32
C THR A 108 12.83 -2.12 -0.89
N ALA A 109 13.05 -3.16 -0.06
CA ALA A 109 13.40 -3.00 1.36
C ALA A 109 14.54 -2.00 1.60
N LYS A 110 15.70 -2.21 0.95
CA LYS A 110 16.88 -1.35 1.17
C LYS A 110 16.65 0.13 0.83
N SER A 111 15.99 0.42 -0.30
CA SER A 111 15.71 1.80 -0.70
C SER A 111 14.63 2.42 0.18
N LEU A 112 13.64 1.63 0.59
CA LEU A 112 12.56 2.04 1.47
C LEU A 112 13.06 2.38 2.87
N ASP A 113 13.88 1.52 3.47
CA ASP A 113 14.46 1.75 4.81
C ASP A 113 15.33 3.02 4.81
N LYS A 114 16.10 3.23 3.74
CA LYS A 114 16.89 4.46 3.57
C LYS A 114 16.01 5.70 3.44
N ALA A 115 14.90 5.62 2.72
CA ALA A 115 13.98 6.73 2.54
C ALA A 115 13.17 7.03 3.82
N LEU A 116 12.84 6.01 4.62
CA LEU A 116 12.14 6.16 5.90
C LEU A 116 13.02 6.77 7.00
N ALA A 117 14.33 6.56 6.92
CA ALA A 117 15.33 7.11 7.83
C ALA A 117 15.80 8.53 7.49
N ALA A 118 15.43 9.05 6.31
CA ALA A 118 15.70 10.41 5.87
C ALA A 118 14.58 11.36 6.35
#